data_AF-A0A8T1T9J2-F1
#
_entry.id   AF-A0A8T1T9J2-F1
#
_cell.length_a   1.000
_cell.length_b   1.000
_cell.length_c   1.000
_cell.angle_alpha   90.00
_cell.angle_beta   90.00
_cell.angle_gamma   90.00
#
_symmetry.space_group_name_H-M   'P 1'
#
loop_
_entity.id
_entity.type
_entity.pdbx_description
1 polymer ?
#
loop_
_entity_poly.entity_id
_entity_poly.type
_entity_poly.pdbx_seq_one_letter_code
_entity_poly.pdbx_strand_id
1 'polypeptide(L)'
;YQKPFTLYYHEKNGVALGVLTQSHGDKQRPVAYYSSPLDPVAAGLPPCLRAVAAAAALVESSALLVLESTLCLAVPHAVTSLLLKSKTQHLSNSRLTKYEMLLLNASNVTLTRCAVLNLASLLPTEGDGEPHDCLTLTADLTTPRADLKDIPLSNPDLIFCVDGSCLRNPSGSLVAGYAVCSQHEIAEAHSLPVMHSAQVAELFALTRACTLAVLAQQCCASCPVCLAHNSGKPVKSRPAAHPTLWGPFVNIQIDFISMPKCCSYEYVLVCVCMYSGWIEAYPCVKADSITVAKKLIREFVPRFGLPVSINSDQRTHFTGQIMQNVCKALKIQQHFHCAHHPQSAGAVERKNGELKNKISKVCAETKVA
;
A
#
# COMPACT_ATOMS: atom_id res chain seq x y z
N TYR A 1 14.14 22.83 44.48
CA TYR A 1 14.68 24.02 43.79
C TYR A 1 13.54 24.97 43.45
N GLN A 2 13.79 26.29 43.36
CA GLN A 2 12.75 27.27 42.98
C GLN A 2 12.50 27.32 41.45
N LYS A 3 13.50 26.95 40.65
CA LYS A 3 13.40 26.91 39.19
C LYS A 3 13.21 25.47 38.71
N PRO A 4 12.37 25.24 37.68
CA PRO A 4 12.24 23.93 37.07
C PRO A 4 13.52 23.56 36.32
N PHE A 5 13.81 22.26 36.27
CA PHE A 5 14.84 21.71 35.39
C PHE A 5 14.26 21.40 34.02
N THR A 6 15.08 21.51 32.99
CA THR A 6 14.75 21.01 31.64
C THR A 6 15.80 20.01 31.20
N LEU A 7 15.38 18.79 30.91
CA LEU A 7 16.24 17.71 30.40
C LEU A 7 15.99 17.53 28.91
N TYR A 8 17.01 17.86 28.13
CA TYR A 8 17.08 17.59 26.70
C TYR A 8 17.79 16.27 26.49
N TYR A 9 17.30 15.42 25.58
CA TYR A 9 17.94 14.14 25.34
C TYR A 9 17.88 13.68 23.89
N HIS A 10 18.84 12.85 23.52
CA HIS A 10 18.93 12.17 22.25
C HIS A 10 19.38 10.72 22.49
N GLU A 11 18.94 9.81 21.63
CA GLU A 11 19.42 8.43 21.63
C GLU A 11 20.28 8.19 20.40
N LYS A 12 21.49 7.65 20.57
CA LYS A 12 22.35 7.28 19.45
C LYS A 12 23.06 5.96 19.73
N ASN A 13 22.94 5.01 18.81
CA ASN A 13 23.63 3.71 18.85
C ASN A 13 23.44 2.94 20.17
N GLY A 14 22.24 2.96 20.74
CA GLY A 14 21.93 2.28 22.00
C GLY A 14 22.42 3.03 23.23
N VAL A 15 22.83 4.30 23.10
CA VAL A 15 23.28 5.15 24.22
C VAL A 15 22.33 6.33 24.38
N ALA A 16 21.83 6.51 25.59
CA ALA A 16 21.04 7.66 25.99
C ALA A 16 21.97 8.81 26.35
N LEU A 17 21.83 9.94 25.67
CA LEU A 17 22.59 11.17 25.89
C LEU A 17 21.64 12.26 26.37
N GLY A 18 21.97 12.97 27.44
CA GLY A 18 21.09 14.00 28.00
C GLY A 18 21.84 15.19 28.57
N VAL A 19 21.21 16.36 28.53
CA VAL A 19 21.69 17.58 29.17
C VAL A 19 20.59 18.14 30.05
N LEU A 20 20.88 18.18 31.34
CA LEU A 20 20.04 18.80 32.33
C LEU A 20 20.39 20.28 32.39
N THR A 21 19.39 21.14 32.29
CA THR A 21 19.54 22.59 32.25
C THR A 21 18.60 23.28 33.23
N GLN A 22 18.93 24.53 33.58
CA GLN A 22 18.04 25.44 34.30
C GLN A 22 18.09 26.84 33.68
N SER A 23 16.99 27.59 33.84
CA SER A 23 16.89 28.95 33.34
C SER A 23 17.79 29.92 34.10
N HIS A 24 18.57 30.71 33.36
CA HIS A 24 19.45 31.73 33.89
C HIS A 24 19.35 33.01 33.03
N GLY A 25 18.40 33.87 33.39
CA GLY A 25 17.96 34.97 32.51
C GLY A 25 17.22 34.39 31.31
N ASP A 26 17.55 34.88 30.11
CA ASP A 26 16.93 34.45 28.85
C ASP A 26 17.56 33.19 28.24
N LYS A 27 18.47 32.53 28.97
CA LYS A 27 19.24 31.38 28.47
C LYS A 27 19.06 30.16 29.36
N GLN A 28 19.09 28.98 28.74
CA GLN A 28 19.25 27.71 29.45
C GLN A 28 20.73 27.47 29.72
N ARG A 29 21.10 27.21 30.98
CA ARG A 29 22.46 26.82 31.36
C ARG A 29 22.53 25.33 31.68
N PRO A 30 23.48 24.58 31.10
CA PRO A 30 23.76 23.21 31.50
C PRO A 30 24.14 23.12 32.98
N VAL A 31 23.49 22.21 33.69
CA VAL A 31 23.78 21.82 35.07
C VAL A 31 24.54 20.49 35.09
N ALA A 32 24.16 19.55 34.22
CA ALA A 32 24.83 18.26 34.10
C ALA A 32 24.66 17.66 32.70
N TYR A 33 25.63 16.84 32.32
CA TYR A 33 25.59 16.01 31.12
C TYR A 33 25.49 14.54 31.55
N TYR A 34 24.61 13.79 30.91
CA TYR A 34 24.36 12.39 31.18
C TYR A 34 24.62 11.56 29.93
N SER A 35 25.22 10.40 30.12
CA SER A 35 25.40 9.38 29.09
C SER A 35 25.22 8.03 29.74
N SER A 36 24.24 7.25 29.28
CA SER A 36 23.93 5.93 29.84
C SER A 36 23.68 4.92 28.71
N PRO A 37 24.42 3.80 28.66
CA PRO A 37 24.13 2.74 27.70
C PRO A 37 22.78 2.09 28.04
N LEU A 38 21.98 1.84 27.01
CA LEU A 38 20.76 1.06 27.15
C LEU A 38 21.11 -0.41 27.31
N ASP A 39 20.29 -1.13 28.08
CA ASP A 39 20.43 -2.57 28.20
C ASP A 39 20.21 -3.26 26.82
N PRO A 40 20.73 -4.48 26.59
CA PRO A 40 20.69 -5.12 25.28
C PRO A 40 19.28 -5.24 24.66
N VAL A 41 18.25 -5.43 25.49
CA VAL A 41 16.86 -5.53 25.02
C VAL A 41 16.36 -4.16 24.58
N ALA A 42 16.59 -3.12 25.38
CA ALA A 42 16.23 -1.76 25.01
C ALA A 42 16.99 -1.27 23.77
N ALA A 43 18.27 -1.61 23.64
CA ALA A 43 19.08 -1.30 22.46
C ALA A 43 18.55 -1.97 21.18
N GLY A 44 17.94 -3.15 21.30
CA GLY A 44 17.29 -3.86 20.20
C GLY A 44 15.93 -3.29 19.76
N LEU A 45 15.35 -2.34 20.50
CA LEU A 45 14.04 -1.76 20.16
C LEU A 45 14.11 -0.88 18.89
N PRO A 46 12.96 -0.69 18.20
CA PRO A 46 12.81 0.32 17.16
C PRO A 46 13.19 1.72 17.64
N PRO A 47 13.64 2.64 16.76
CA PRO A 47 14.20 3.94 17.15
C PRO A 47 13.30 4.75 18.10
N CYS A 48 11.99 4.81 17.83
CA CYS A 48 11.04 5.55 18.66
C CYS A 48 10.88 4.94 20.07
N LEU A 49 10.86 3.61 20.18
CA LEU A 49 10.79 2.92 21.47
C LEU A 49 12.12 2.95 22.22
N ARG A 50 13.23 2.93 21.50
CA ARG A 50 14.57 3.11 22.07
C ARG A 50 14.73 4.50 22.67
N ALA A 51 14.19 5.53 22.01
CA ALA A 51 14.14 6.88 22.56
C ALA A 51 13.28 6.99 23.83
N VAL A 52 12.20 6.20 23.96
CA VAL A 52 11.42 6.09 25.21
C VAL A 52 12.26 5.46 26.31
N ALA A 53 13.00 4.38 26.01
CA ALA A 53 13.90 3.75 26.97
C ALA A 53 15.03 4.70 27.41
N ALA A 54 15.60 5.47 26.48
CA ALA A 54 16.60 6.51 26.76
C ALA A 54 16.06 7.60 27.67
N ALA A 55 14.83 8.08 27.42
CA ALA A 55 14.16 9.05 28.25
C ALA A 55 14.04 8.56 29.71
N ALA A 56 13.54 7.32 29.90
CA ALA A 56 13.40 6.73 31.22
C ALA A 56 14.76 6.58 31.94
N ALA A 57 15.79 6.11 31.24
CA ALA A 57 17.14 5.94 31.81
C ALA A 57 17.75 7.29 32.27
N LEU A 58 17.50 8.37 31.52
CA LEU A 58 18.02 9.69 31.86
C LEU A 58 17.23 10.36 32.99
N VAL A 59 15.91 10.13 33.07
CA VAL A 59 15.11 10.56 34.23
C VAL A 59 15.65 9.91 35.51
N GLU A 60 15.89 8.60 35.50
CA GLU A 60 16.51 7.89 36.63
C GLU A 60 17.91 8.44 36.96
N SER A 61 18.75 8.65 35.94
CA SER A 61 20.11 9.18 36.12
C SER A 61 20.14 10.60 36.69
N SER A 62 19.13 11.40 36.36
CA SER A 62 19.01 12.79 36.82
C SER A 62 18.34 12.94 38.19
N ALA A 63 17.73 11.89 38.72
CA ALA A 63 16.91 11.94 39.94
C ALA A 63 17.67 12.48 41.16
N LEU A 64 18.96 12.19 41.29
CA LEU A 64 19.79 12.67 42.40
C LEU A 64 20.05 14.19 42.37
N LEU A 65 20.01 14.81 41.19
CA LEU A 65 20.16 16.27 41.06
C LEU A 65 18.81 16.99 41.04
N VAL A 66 17.81 16.40 40.40
CA VAL A 66 16.47 16.99 40.26
C VAL A 66 15.69 16.91 41.58
N LEU A 67 15.88 15.82 42.33
CA LEU A 67 15.11 15.49 43.53
C LEU A 67 13.60 15.54 43.20
N GLU A 68 12.79 16.15 44.08
CA GLU A 68 11.35 16.32 43.87
C GLU A 68 11.00 17.60 43.08
N SER A 69 11.99 18.28 42.49
CA SER A 69 11.71 19.49 41.72
C SER A 69 11.11 19.16 40.35
N THR A 70 10.36 20.10 39.80
CA THR A 70 9.73 19.95 38.48
C THR A 70 10.79 19.76 37.40
N LEU A 71 10.62 18.70 36.61
CA LEU A 71 11.46 18.31 35.50
C LEU A 71 10.65 18.34 34.20
N CYS A 72 10.96 19.28 33.32
CA CYS A 72 10.50 19.27 31.94
C CYS A 72 11.39 18.34 31.11
N LEU A 73 10.83 17.25 30.61
CA LEU A 73 11.50 16.36 29.68
C LEU A 73 11.16 16.74 28.24
N ALA A 74 12.16 17.19 27.50
CA ALA A 74 12.02 17.59 26.10
C ALA A 74 12.11 16.35 25.20
N VAL A 75 10.97 15.90 24.68
CA VAL A 75 10.83 14.67 23.89
C VAL A 75 10.66 14.99 22.40
N PRO A 76 11.49 14.42 21.50
CA PRO A 76 11.28 14.52 20.05
C PRO A 76 10.23 13.52 19.53
N HIS A 77 9.88 12.50 20.32
CA HIS A 77 8.93 11.44 19.94
C HIS A 77 7.60 11.56 20.69
N ALA A 78 6.54 10.95 20.14
CA ALA A 78 5.22 10.88 20.76
C ALA A 78 5.16 9.85 21.92
N VAL A 79 5.98 10.05 22.97
CA VAL A 79 6.18 9.11 24.09
C VAL A 79 4.87 8.63 24.72
N THR A 80 3.93 9.53 25.01
CA THR A 80 2.63 9.19 25.59
C THR A 80 1.83 8.25 24.67
N SER A 81 1.77 8.56 23.37
CA SER A 81 1.06 7.74 22.39
C SER A 81 1.74 6.38 22.19
N LEU A 82 3.07 6.34 22.21
CA LEU A 82 3.85 5.10 22.10
C LEU A 82 3.59 4.18 23.29
N LEU A 83 3.67 4.69 24.52
CA LEU A 83 3.44 3.88 25.73
C LEU A 83 2.00 3.35 25.80
N LEU A 84 1.00 4.19 25.49
CA LEU A 84 -0.41 3.77 25.52
C LEU A 84 -0.77 2.77 24.42
N LYS A 85 -0.19 2.89 23.22
CA LYS A 85 -0.49 2.00 22.07
C LYS A 85 0.36 0.72 22.06
N SER A 86 1.56 0.75 22.64
CA SER A 86 2.50 -0.39 22.69
C SER A 86 2.12 -1.52 23.65
N LYS A 87 0.96 -1.44 24.31
CA LYS A 87 0.44 -2.40 25.30
C LYS A 87 0.39 -3.87 24.83
N THR A 88 0.67 -4.16 23.57
CA THR A 88 0.42 -5.49 22.99
C THR A 88 1.60 -6.16 22.28
N GLN A 89 2.72 -5.50 21.94
CA GLN A 89 3.68 -6.12 20.98
C GLN A 89 5.20 -6.00 21.23
N HIS A 90 5.73 -4.97 21.92
CA HIS A 90 7.20 -4.72 21.91
C HIS A 90 7.88 -4.58 23.27
N LEU A 91 7.13 -4.30 24.33
CA LEU A 91 7.66 -4.13 25.68
C LEU A 91 7.07 -5.20 26.59
N SER A 92 7.90 -5.81 27.44
CA SER A 92 7.39 -6.64 28.53
C SER A 92 6.54 -5.77 29.48
N ASN A 93 5.53 -6.38 30.11
CA ASN A 93 4.68 -5.69 31.08
C ASN A 93 5.52 -4.97 32.17
N SER A 94 6.60 -5.60 32.64
CA SER A 94 7.53 -5.00 33.60
C SER A 94 8.18 -3.69 33.10
N ARG A 95 8.62 -3.65 31.84
CA ARG A 95 9.21 -2.45 31.24
C ARG A 95 8.19 -1.37 30.98
N LEU A 96 7.02 -1.77 30.49
CA LEU A 96 5.93 -0.85 30.19
C LEU A 96 5.47 -0.16 31.48
N THR A 97 5.21 -0.92 32.55
CA THR A 97 4.90 -0.35 33.87
C THR A 97 6.02 0.54 34.39
N LYS A 98 7.29 0.12 34.24
CA LYS A 98 8.44 0.96 34.64
C LYS A 98 8.44 2.31 33.89
N TYR A 99 8.28 2.30 32.57
CA TYR A 99 8.31 3.51 31.76
C TYR A 99 7.09 4.42 32.00
N GLU A 100 5.89 3.84 32.17
CA GLU A 100 4.69 4.59 32.55
C GLU A 100 4.86 5.27 33.91
N MET A 101 5.40 4.57 34.90
CA MET A 101 5.64 5.12 36.23
C MET A 101 6.62 6.30 36.21
N LEU A 102 7.69 6.21 35.42
CA LEU A 102 8.72 7.24 35.35
C LEU A 102 8.33 8.45 34.47
N LEU A 103 7.61 8.21 33.37
CA LEU A 103 7.40 9.24 32.33
C LEU A 103 5.98 9.81 32.32
N LEU A 104 4.97 9.08 32.80
CA LEU A 104 3.57 9.50 32.75
C LEU A 104 2.97 9.73 34.14
N ASN A 105 3.32 8.90 35.12
CA ASN A 105 2.72 8.95 36.46
C ASN A 105 3.59 9.69 37.48
N ALA A 106 4.83 10.03 37.15
CA ALA A 106 5.72 10.79 38.03
C ALA A 106 5.18 12.23 38.19
N SER A 107 4.86 12.61 39.43
CA SER A 107 4.23 13.91 39.75
C SER A 107 5.11 15.12 39.44
N ASN A 108 6.43 14.92 39.39
CA ASN A 108 7.41 15.97 39.13
C ASN A 108 7.89 15.99 37.67
N VAL A 109 7.41 15.11 36.78
CA VAL A 109 7.85 15.02 35.38
C VAL A 109 6.77 15.53 34.44
N THR A 110 7.13 16.47 33.56
CA THR A 110 6.25 16.99 32.51
C THR A 110 6.89 16.78 31.14
N LEU A 111 6.13 16.21 30.20
CA LEU A 111 6.60 15.99 28.84
C LEU A 111 6.34 17.23 27.98
N THR A 112 7.37 17.73 27.31
CA THR A 112 7.27 18.86 26.38
C THR A 112 7.80 18.44 25.01
N ARG A 113 7.07 18.72 23.92
CA ARG A 113 7.58 18.43 22.58
C ARG A 113 8.76 19.36 22.26
N CYS A 114 9.84 18.78 21.78
CA CYS A 114 10.99 19.50 21.23
C CYS A 114 11.32 18.91 19.87
N ALA A 115 11.21 19.71 18.80
CA ALA A 115 11.33 19.18 17.44
C ALA A 115 12.75 18.69 17.11
N VAL A 116 13.78 19.30 17.71
CA VAL A 116 15.18 19.16 17.27
C VAL A 116 16.15 19.51 18.41
N LEU A 117 17.25 18.77 18.55
CA LEU A 117 18.40 19.14 19.39
C LEU A 117 19.68 19.18 18.55
N ASN A 118 20.47 20.24 18.71
CA ASN A 118 21.82 20.32 18.17
C ASN A 118 22.68 19.22 18.81
N LEU A 119 23.27 18.33 18.01
CA LEU A 119 24.03 17.18 18.51
C LEU A 119 25.32 17.55 19.28
N ALA A 120 25.87 18.75 19.10
CA ALA A 120 27.09 19.20 19.78
C ALA A 120 26.81 19.88 21.13
N SER A 121 25.68 20.58 21.27
CA SER A 121 25.30 21.28 22.52
C SER A 121 24.15 20.62 23.27
N LEU A 122 23.42 19.71 22.61
CA LEU A 122 22.15 19.10 23.04
C LEU A 122 21.09 20.13 23.45
N LEU A 123 21.13 21.31 22.83
CA LEU A 123 20.15 22.39 22.95
C LEU A 123 19.33 22.53 21.66
N PRO A 124 18.08 23.01 21.72
CA PRO A 124 17.24 23.11 20.54
C PRO A 124 17.76 24.11 19.49
N THR A 125 17.72 23.73 18.22
CA THR A 125 18.02 24.57 17.04
C THR A 125 16.91 24.43 15.99
N GLU A 126 16.63 25.47 15.22
CA GLU A 126 15.45 25.56 14.35
C GLU A 126 15.44 24.66 13.09
N GLY A 127 16.44 23.78 12.86
CA GLY A 127 16.67 23.22 11.52
C GLY A 127 17.11 21.75 11.35
N ASP A 128 17.18 20.92 12.39
CA ASP A 128 17.79 19.56 12.29
C ASP A 128 16.90 18.41 12.81
N GLY A 129 16.12 17.78 11.94
CA GLY A 129 15.42 16.52 12.26
C GLY A 129 14.20 16.31 11.38
N GLU A 130 14.12 15.15 10.72
CA GLU A 130 12.98 14.83 9.87
C GLU A 130 11.76 14.50 10.74
N PRO A 131 10.65 15.26 10.62
CA PRO A 131 9.41 14.94 11.31
C PRO A 131 8.91 13.58 10.81
N HIS A 132 8.67 12.66 11.73
CA HIS A 132 8.19 11.32 11.39
C HIS A 132 7.06 10.89 12.30
N ASP A 133 6.14 10.07 11.78
CA ASP A 133 5.09 9.47 12.58
C ASP A 133 5.65 8.24 13.32
N CYS A 134 5.92 8.42 14.61
CA CYS A 134 6.48 7.38 15.46
C CYS A 134 5.63 6.10 15.48
N LEU A 135 4.30 6.21 15.33
CA LEU A 135 3.41 5.05 15.37
C LEU A 135 3.52 4.22 14.10
N THR A 136 3.52 4.87 12.95
CA THR A 136 3.65 4.22 11.64
C THR A 136 5.03 3.56 11.50
N LEU A 137 6.10 4.28 11.84
CA LEU A 137 7.46 3.73 11.80
C LEU A 137 7.68 2.54 12.75
N THR A 138 7.10 2.58 13.96
CA THR A 138 7.23 1.46 14.90
C THR A 138 6.50 0.23 14.36
N ALA A 139 5.30 0.39 13.80
CA ALA A 139 4.57 -0.72 13.18
C ALA A 139 5.37 -1.32 11.98
N ASP A 140 5.85 -0.47 11.07
CA ASP A 140 6.59 -0.91 9.88
C ASP A 140 7.87 -1.67 10.22
N LEU A 141 8.66 -1.18 11.18
CA LEU A 141 9.95 -1.77 11.56
C LEU A 141 9.85 -3.04 12.41
N THR A 142 8.68 -3.30 12.99
CA THR A 142 8.47 -4.43 13.91
C THR A 142 7.70 -5.57 13.26
N THR A 143 7.21 -5.38 12.04
CA THR A 143 6.54 -6.46 11.32
C THR A 143 7.64 -7.40 10.81
N PRO A 144 7.78 -8.64 11.34
CA PRO A 144 8.86 -9.55 10.92
C PRO A 144 8.76 -9.91 9.43
N ARG A 145 7.59 -9.69 8.83
CA ARG A 145 7.26 -9.95 7.44
C ARG A 145 6.11 -9.03 7.01
N ALA A 146 6.32 -8.17 6.03
CA ALA A 146 5.32 -7.19 5.57
C ALA A 146 4.00 -7.82 5.05
N ASP A 147 4.03 -9.12 4.72
CA ASP A 147 2.90 -9.91 4.26
C ASP A 147 2.12 -10.60 5.39
N LEU A 148 2.66 -10.65 6.61
CA LEU A 148 1.98 -11.22 7.77
C LEU A 148 1.12 -10.14 8.46
N LYS A 149 -0.18 -10.38 8.60
CA LYS A 149 -1.13 -9.46 9.23
C LYS A 149 -1.95 -10.19 10.29
N ASP A 150 -2.39 -9.46 11.30
CA ASP A 150 -3.35 -9.91 12.31
C ASP A 150 -4.81 -9.84 11.82
N ILE A 151 -5.02 -9.41 10.57
CA ILE A 151 -6.33 -9.31 9.92
C ILE A 151 -6.59 -10.60 9.12
N PRO A 152 -7.71 -11.31 9.38
CA PRO A 152 -8.11 -12.48 8.59
C PRO A 152 -8.22 -12.17 7.09
N LEU A 153 -7.81 -13.12 6.25
CA LEU A 153 -7.99 -13.01 4.80
C LEU A 153 -9.48 -13.07 4.43
N SER A 154 -9.90 -12.29 3.44
CA SER A 154 -11.31 -12.26 3.02
C SER A 154 -11.77 -13.57 2.36
N ASN A 155 -10.88 -14.24 1.61
CA ASN A 155 -11.13 -15.50 0.92
C ASN A 155 -9.92 -16.44 1.11
N PRO A 156 -9.80 -17.11 2.28
CA PRO A 156 -8.70 -18.02 2.53
C PRO A 156 -8.88 -19.34 1.77
N ASP A 157 -7.78 -19.85 1.19
CA ASP A 157 -7.77 -21.18 0.55
C ASP A 157 -7.91 -22.31 1.60
N LEU A 158 -7.39 -22.08 2.82
CA LEU A 158 -7.41 -23.02 3.95
C LEU A 158 -7.67 -22.27 5.26
N ILE A 159 -8.49 -22.86 6.13
CA ILE A 159 -8.72 -22.38 7.50
C ILE A 159 -8.34 -23.52 8.43
N PHE A 160 -7.26 -23.34 9.19
CA PHE A 160 -6.82 -24.28 10.22
C PHE A 160 -6.96 -23.66 11.61
N CYS A 161 -7.52 -24.44 12.52
CA CYS A 161 -7.46 -24.25 13.96
C CYS A 161 -6.35 -25.15 14.51
N VAL A 162 -5.51 -24.61 15.37
CA VAL A 162 -4.40 -25.36 15.99
C VAL A 162 -4.52 -25.30 17.50
N ASP A 163 -4.18 -26.39 18.16
CA ASP A 163 -4.13 -26.47 19.62
C ASP A 163 -3.04 -27.43 20.09
N GLY A 164 -2.54 -27.20 21.30
CA GLY A 164 -1.51 -28.00 21.95
C GLY A 164 -1.82 -28.19 23.42
N SER A 165 -1.73 -29.44 23.90
CA SER A 165 -2.01 -29.78 25.30
C SER A 165 -0.84 -30.52 25.93
N CYS A 166 -0.73 -30.39 27.25
CA CYS A 166 0.23 -31.13 28.06
C CYS A 166 -0.42 -31.54 29.39
N LEU A 167 -0.36 -32.83 29.72
CA LEU A 167 -0.97 -33.43 30.89
C LEU A 167 0.00 -34.37 31.60
N ARG A 168 -0.14 -34.51 32.92
CA ARG A 168 0.59 -35.54 33.66
C ARG A 168 -0.17 -36.85 33.55
N ASN A 169 0.52 -37.90 33.12
CA ASN A 169 -0.04 -39.23 33.11
C ASN A 169 -0.09 -39.82 34.54
N PRO A 170 -0.77 -40.95 34.74
CA PRO A 170 -0.85 -41.61 36.05
C PRO A 170 0.50 -42.06 36.63
N SER A 171 1.55 -42.18 35.80
CA SER A 171 2.92 -42.48 36.26
C SER A 171 3.74 -41.23 36.59
N GLY A 172 3.13 -40.04 36.58
CA GLY A 172 3.75 -38.77 36.98
C GLY A 172 4.56 -38.05 35.89
N SER A 173 4.68 -38.66 34.71
CA SER A 173 5.40 -38.13 33.55
C SER A 173 4.51 -37.19 32.71
N LEU A 174 5.10 -36.15 32.11
CA LEU A 174 4.36 -35.23 31.24
C LEU A 174 4.16 -35.84 29.85
N VAL A 175 2.94 -35.80 29.35
CA VAL A 175 2.59 -36.21 27.99
C VAL A 175 2.02 -34.99 27.29
N ALA A 176 2.60 -34.64 26.15
CA ALA A 176 2.13 -33.53 25.33
C ALA A 176 1.57 -34.07 24.01
N GLY A 177 0.63 -33.33 23.42
CA GLY A 177 0.05 -33.63 22.12
C GLY A 177 -0.42 -32.36 21.43
N TYR A 178 -0.60 -32.44 20.12
CA TYR A 178 -1.09 -31.34 19.31
C TYR A 178 -2.17 -31.80 18.35
N ALA A 179 -2.98 -30.85 17.89
CA ALA A 179 -3.97 -31.05 16.86
C ALA A 179 -3.98 -29.87 15.88
N VAL A 180 -4.14 -30.18 14.61
CA VAL A 180 -4.45 -29.26 13.51
C VAL A 180 -5.77 -29.72 12.92
N CYS A 181 -6.78 -28.88 13.01
CA CYS A 181 -8.12 -29.17 12.56
C CYS A 181 -8.55 -28.16 11.50
N SER A 182 -9.26 -28.62 10.48
CA SER A 182 -10.08 -27.73 9.65
C SER A 182 -11.46 -27.57 10.30
N GLN A 183 -12.36 -26.84 9.65
CA GLN A 183 -13.73 -26.68 10.12
C GLN A 183 -14.52 -28.01 10.13
N HIS A 184 -14.11 -29.01 9.35
CA HIS A 184 -14.89 -30.23 9.12
C HIS A 184 -14.15 -31.52 9.46
N GLU A 185 -12.83 -31.47 9.66
CA GLU A 185 -12.02 -32.67 9.89
C GLU A 185 -10.77 -32.37 10.71
N ILE A 186 -10.21 -33.42 11.30
CA ILE A 186 -8.89 -33.38 11.93
C ILE A 186 -7.87 -33.60 10.81
N ALA A 187 -7.13 -32.56 10.46
CA ALA A 187 -6.09 -32.66 9.43
C ALA A 187 -4.88 -33.45 9.95
N GLU A 188 -4.51 -33.26 11.22
CA GLU A 188 -3.41 -33.98 11.86
C GLU A 188 -3.52 -33.90 13.39
N ALA A 189 -3.32 -35.01 14.11
CA ALA A 189 -3.24 -35.00 15.56
C ALA A 189 -2.35 -36.13 16.08
N HIS A 190 -1.35 -35.82 16.92
CA HIS A 190 -0.39 -36.79 17.43
C HIS A 190 0.11 -36.43 18.84
N SER A 191 0.60 -37.45 19.56
CA SER A 191 1.39 -37.26 20.77
C SER A 191 2.83 -36.85 20.42
N LEU A 192 3.42 -36.00 21.25
CA LEU A 192 4.80 -35.55 21.10
C LEU A 192 5.75 -36.48 21.88
N PRO A 193 6.89 -36.88 21.28
CA PRO A 193 7.79 -37.85 21.89
C PRO A 193 8.66 -37.27 23.02
N VAL A 194 8.77 -35.95 23.13
CA VAL A 194 9.63 -35.25 24.11
C VAL A 194 8.79 -34.44 25.09
N MET A 195 9.24 -34.38 26.35
CA MET A 195 8.65 -33.59 27.43
C MET A 195 8.59 -32.11 27.04
N HIS A 196 7.42 -31.66 26.59
CA HIS A 196 7.19 -30.28 26.18
C HIS A 196 6.08 -29.65 27.02
N SER A 197 6.16 -28.34 27.27
CA SER A 197 5.05 -27.60 27.87
C SER A 197 3.88 -27.48 26.88
N ALA A 198 2.69 -27.12 27.36
CA ALA A 198 1.54 -26.88 26.51
C ALA A 198 1.85 -25.81 25.43
N GLN A 199 2.56 -24.74 25.79
CA GLN A 199 2.97 -23.68 24.85
C GLN A 199 3.88 -24.19 23.72
N VAL A 200 4.80 -25.11 24.01
CA VAL A 200 5.66 -25.69 22.98
C VAL A 200 4.84 -26.61 22.06
N ALA A 201 3.85 -27.32 22.61
CA ALA A 201 2.93 -28.12 21.81
C ALA A 201 2.07 -27.26 20.87
N GLU A 202 1.59 -26.09 21.32
CA GLU A 202 0.87 -25.12 20.48
C GLU A 202 1.75 -24.61 19.33
N LEU A 203 3.00 -24.26 19.61
CA LEU A 203 3.94 -23.80 18.59
C LEU A 203 4.27 -24.91 17.58
N PHE A 204 4.35 -26.16 18.05
CA PHE A 204 4.50 -27.32 17.19
C PHE A 204 3.27 -27.49 16.29
N ALA A 205 2.06 -27.38 16.83
CA ALA A 205 0.80 -27.44 16.08
C ALA A 205 0.76 -26.39 14.96
N LEU A 206 1.14 -25.14 15.28
CA LEU A 206 1.23 -24.06 14.30
C LEU A 206 2.22 -24.36 13.18
N THR A 207 3.40 -24.87 13.53
CA THR A 207 4.44 -25.25 12.56
C THR A 207 3.95 -26.35 11.61
N ARG A 208 3.22 -27.34 12.16
CA ARG A 208 2.61 -28.42 11.37
C ARG A 208 1.52 -27.89 10.44
N ALA A 209 0.64 -27.01 10.91
CA ALA A 209 -0.38 -26.38 10.07
C ALA A 209 0.22 -25.62 8.89
N CYS A 210 1.30 -24.85 9.11
CA CYS A 210 2.02 -24.18 8.02
C CYS A 210 2.61 -25.18 7.01
N THR A 211 3.16 -26.30 7.49
CA THR A 211 3.72 -27.35 6.62
C THR A 211 2.64 -28.02 5.77
N LEU A 212 1.50 -28.35 6.38
CA LEU A 212 0.35 -28.93 5.69
C LEU A 212 -0.21 -28.00 4.62
N ALA A 213 -0.28 -26.70 4.89
CA ALA A 213 -0.72 -25.72 3.90
C ALA A 213 0.19 -25.69 2.66
N VAL A 214 1.51 -25.76 2.85
CA VAL A 214 2.48 -25.83 1.74
C VAL A 214 2.29 -27.11 0.93
N LEU A 215 2.11 -28.26 1.60
CA LEU A 215 1.86 -29.53 0.92
C LEU A 215 0.56 -29.52 0.12
N ALA A 216 -0.52 -28.99 0.70
CA ALA A 216 -1.80 -28.84 0.01
C ALA A 216 -1.66 -27.96 -1.24
N GLN A 217 -0.94 -26.84 -1.15
CA GLN A 217 -0.66 -25.98 -2.29
C GLN A 217 0.14 -26.71 -3.38
N GLN A 218 1.16 -27.49 -3.01
CA GLN A 218 1.96 -28.27 -3.96
C GLN A 218 1.14 -29.36 -4.66
N CYS A 219 0.27 -30.06 -3.92
CA CYS A 219 -0.65 -31.04 -4.49
C CYS A 219 -1.62 -30.39 -5.49
N CYS A 220 -2.24 -29.26 -5.12
CA CYS A 220 -3.12 -28.51 -6.02
C CYS A 220 -2.40 -27.99 -7.27
N ALA A 221 -1.14 -27.56 -7.14
CA ALA A 221 -0.34 -27.05 -8.24
C ALA A 221 0.17 -28.14 -9.20
N SER A 222 0.28 -29.39 -8.73
CA SER A 222 0.73 -30.55 -9.53
C SER A 222 -0.42 -31.42 -10.04
N CYS A 223 -1.64 -31.21 -9.57
CA CYS A 223 -2.82 -31.97 -9.99
C CYS A 223 -3.32 -31.54 -11.39
N PRO A 224 -3.29 -32.43 -12.41
CA PRO A 224 -3.73 -32.09 -13.77
C PRO A 224 -5.21 -31.70 -13.85
N VAL A 225 -6.06 -32.31 -13.03
CA VAL A 225 -7.50 -32.02 -12.98
C VAL A 225 -7.75 -30.61 -12.44
N CYS A 226 -7.11 -30.26 -11.32
CA CYS A 226 -7.24 -28.93 -10.74
C CYS A 226 -6.71 -27.84 -11.68
N LEU A 227 -5.58 -28.09 -12.35
CA LEU A 227 -5.00 -27.16 -13.32
C LEU A 227 -5.91 -26.91 -14.53
N ALA A 228 -6.64 -27.93 -14.99
CA ALA A 228 -7.53 -27.82 -16.14
C ALA A 228 -8.85 -27.08 -15.84
N HIS A 229 -9.34 -27.16 -14.60
CA HIS A 229 -10.68 -26.68 -14.23
C HIS A 229 -10.68 -25.41 -13.37
N ASN A 230 -9.64 -25.16 -12.58
CA ASN A 230 -9.61 -24.00 -11.70
C ASN A 230 -9.18 -22.76 -12.48
N SER A 231 -9.93 -21.67 -12.29
CA SER A 231 -9.55 -20.37 -12.84
C SER A 231 -8.22 -19.93 -12.21
N GLY A 232 -7.18 -19.75 -13.03
CA GLY A 232 -5.88 -19.28 -12.56
C GLY A 232 -5.98 -17.92 -11.85
N LYS A 233 -5.09 -17.66 -10.88
CA LYS A 233 -5.00 -16.33 -10.26
C LYS A 233 -4.72 -15.30 -11.36
N PRO A 234 -5.51 -14.22 -11.49
CA PRO A 234 -5.28 -13.24 -12.54
C PRO A 234 -3.91 -12.62 -12.36
N VAL A 235 -3.04 -12.80 -13.35
CA VAL A 235 -1.74 -12.12 -13.39
C VAL A 235 -2.03 -10.64 -13.48
N LYS A 236 -1.75 -9.89 -12.40
CA LYS A 236 -1.81 -8.44 -12.40
C LYS A 236 -0.64 -7.91 -13.23
N SER A 237 -0.80 -7.88 -14.55
CA SER A 237 0.12 -7.15 -15.43
C SER A 237 -0.09 -5.65 -15.26
N ARG A 238 0.99 -4.88 -15.18
CA ARG A 238 0.90 -3.43 -15.32
C ARG A 238 0.34 -3.13 -16.72
N PRO A 239 -0.69 -2.28 -16.85
CA PRO A 239 -1.13 -1.83 -18.17
C PRO A 239 0.06 -1.26 -18.92
N ALA A 240 0.28 -1.68 -20.16
CA ALA A 240 1.30 -1.08 -20.99
C ALA A 240 1.01 0.42 -21.14
N ALA A 241 2.03 1.26 -20.98
CA ALA A 241 1.89 2.69 -21.21
C ALA A 241 1.50 2.93 -22.68
N HIS A 242 0.51 3.80 -22.90
CA HIS A 242 0.18 4.23 -24.26
C HIS A 242 1.40 4.93 -24.89
N PRO A 243 1.62 4.78 -26.21
CA PRO A 243 2.72 5.45 -26.90
C PRO A 243 2.68 6.97 -26.68
N THR A 244 3.84 7.60 -26.56
CA THR A 244 3.95 9.06 -26.48
C THR A 244 3.42 9.69 -27.77
N LEU A 245 2.47 10.60 -27.63
CA LEU A 245 1.81 11.29 -28.74
C LEU A 245 2.50 12.63 -29.00
N TRP A 246 3.03 12.81 -30.21
CA TRP A 246 3.93 13.93 -30.56
C TRP A 246 3.22 15.21 -31.02
N GLY A 247 1.89 15.21 -31.15
CA GLY A 247 1.11 16.39 -31.52
C GLY A 247 -0.36 16.10 -31.88
N PRO A 248 -1.20 17.13 -32.04
CA PRO A 248 -2.61 16.99 -32.42
C PRO A 248 -2.76 16.38 -33.81
N PHE A 249 -3.74 15.49 -33.97
CA PHE A 249 -4.12 14.82 -35.24
C PHE A 249 -3.02 13.96 -35.91
N VAL A 250 -1.86 13.80 -35.27
CA VAL A 250 -0.79 12.89 -35.74
C VAL A 250 -1.23 11.43 -35.69
N ASN A 251 -1.86 11.03 -34.58
CA ASN A 251 -2.44 9.71 -34.40
C ASN A 251 -3.94 9.86 -34.12
N ILE A 252 -4.75 9.20 -34.93
CA ILE A 252 -6.21 9.24 -34.78
C ILE A 252 -6.77 7.84 -34.57
N GLN A 253 -7.87 7.75 -33.85
CA GLN A 253 -8.66 6.54 -33.74
C GLN A 253 -10.00 6.74 -34.44
N ILE A 254 -10.38 5.79 -35.29
CA ILE A 254 -11.66 5.82 -36.00
C ILE A 254 -12.56 4.67 -35.56
N ASP A 255 -13.85 4.93 -35.47
CA ASP A 255 -14.85 3.95 -35.06
C ASP A 255 -16.22 4.25 -35.70
N PHE A 256 -17.06 3.23 -35.84
CA PHE A 256 -18.45 3.38 -36.29
C PHE A 256 -19.42 3.20 -35.13
N ILE A 257 -20.26 4.20 -34.93
CA ILE A 257 -21.38 4.14 -34.01
C ILE A 257 -22.67 3.92 -34.82
N SER A 258 -23.41 2.87 -34.49
CA SER A 258 -24.80 2.70 -34.96
C SER A 258 -25.74 3.50 -34.07
N MET A 259 -26.59 4.30 -34.70
CA MET A 259 -27.58 5.16 -34.08
C MET A 259 -28.98 4.79 -34.59
N PRO A 260 -30.05 5.09 -33.84
CA PRO A 260 -31.40 5.06 -34.38
C PRO A 260 -31.46 5.84 -35.68
N LYS A 261 -32.12 5.26 -36.69
CA LYS A 261 -32.20 5.87 -38.02
C LYS A 261 -32.88 7.22 -37.92
N CYS A 262 -32.19 8.27 -38.37
CA CYS A 262 -32.70 9.62 -38.48
C CYS A 262 -32.66 10.02 -39.96
N CYS A 263 -33.83 10.14 -40.58
CA CYS A 263 -33.96 10.28 -42.04
C CYS A 263 -33.26 9.13 -42.80
N SER A 264 -32.20 9.43 -43.56
CA SER A 264 -31.41 8.44 -44.31
C SER A 264 -30.16 7.96 -43.59
N TYR A 265 -29.82 8.49 -42.41
CA TYR A 265 -28.57 8.22 -41.72
C TYR A 265 -28.78 7.26 -40.54
N GLU A 266 -27.94 6.21 -40.47
CA GLU A 266 -28.01 5.16 -39.45
C GLU A 266 -26.66 4.95 -38.73
N TYR A 267 -25.58 5.43 -39.35
CA TYR A 267 -24.23 5.24 -38.86
C TYR A 267 -23.55 6.60 -38.67
N VAL A 268 -22.65 6.69 -37.71
CA VAL A 268 -21.78 7.85 -37.51
C VAL A 268 -20.35 7.35 -37.49
N LEU A 269 -19.52 7.85 -38.41
CA LEU A 269 -18.08 7.65 -38.36
C LEU A 269 -17.49 8.66 -37.39
N VAL A 270 -16.86 8.20 -36.33
CA VAL A 270 -16.22 9.03 -35.32
C VAL A 270 -14.72 8.97 -35.48
N CYS A 271 -14.08 10.13 -35.58
CA CYS A 271 -12.64 10.30 -35.62
C CYS A 271 -12.19 11.01 -34.34
N VAL A 272 -11.37 10.34 -33.54
CA VAL A 272 -10.86 10.87 -32.27
C VAL A 272 -9.37 11.17 -32.40
N CYS A 273 -8.97 12.39 -32.10
CA CYS A 273 -7.58 12.78 -31.95
C CYS A 273 -7.02 12.16 -30.67
N MET A 274 -6.01 11.30 -30.77
CA MET A 274 -5.46 10.63 -29.59
C MET A 274 -4.76 11.61 -28.65
N TYR A 275 -4.23 12.73 -29.17
CA TYR A 275 -3.46 13.71 -28.38
C TYR A 275 -4.37 14.62 -27.54
N SER A 276 -5.30 15.33 -28.19
CA SER A 276 -6.20 16.27 -27.50
C SER A 276 -7.49 15.61 -27.01
N GLY A 277 -7.82 14.43 -27.53
CA GLY A 277 -9.13 13.81 -27.31
C GLY A 277 -10.27 14.50 -28.06
N TRP A 278 -9.98 15.36 -29.04
CA TRP A 278 -10.95 16.00 -29.92
C TRP A 278 -11.73 14.95 -30.71
N ILE A 279 -13.04 15.14 -30.84
CA ILE A 279 -13.95 14.21 -31.51
C ILE A 279 -14.57 14.90 -32.71
N GLU A 280 -14.42 14.30 -33.89
CA GLU A 280 -15.09 14.72 -35.11
C GLU A 280 -16.04 13.60 -35.56
N ALA A 281 -17.31 13.91 -35.77
CA ALA A 281 -18.35 12.93 -36.07
C ALA A 281 -19.00 13.20 -37.42
N TYR A 282 -19.05 12.19 -38.28
CA TYR A 282 -19.58 12.29 -39.64
C TYR A 282 -20.79 11.35 -39.81
N PRO A 283 -21.99 11.89 -40.11
CA PRO A 283 -23.16 11.05 -40.36
C PRO A 283 -23.02 10.30 -41.69
N CYS A 284 -23.37 9.02 -41.67
CA CYS A 284 -23.20 8.05 -42.76
C CYS A 284 -24.48 7.21 -42.94
N VAL A 285 -24.85 6.99 -44.21
CA VAL A 285 -25.98 6.10 -44.57
C VAL A 285 -25.59 4.63 -44.45
N LYS A 286 -24.33 4.31 -44.75
CA LYS A 286 -23.76 2.95 -44.71
C LYS A 286 -22.42 2.96 -44.00
N ALA A 287 -22.17 1.96 -43.17
CA ALA A 287 -20.84 1.62 -42.71
C ALA A 287 -20.16 0.80 -43.80
N ASP A 288 -19.35 1.44 -44.66
CA ASP A 288 -18.62 0.78 -45.76
C ASP A 288 -17.23 1.41 -45.90
N SER A 289 -16.22 0.66 -46.36
CA SER A 289 -14.86 1.18 -46.56
C SER A 289 -14.78 2.36 -47.51
N ILE A 290 -15.66 2.39 -48.53
CA ILE A 290 -15.75 3.51 -49.49
C ILE A 290 -16.19 4.79 -48.78
N THR A 291 -17.18 4.68 -47.89
CA THR A 291 -17.70 5.81 -47.12
C THR A 291 -16.62 6.37 -46.20
N VAL A 292 -15.89 5.50 -45.50
CA VAL A 292 -14.75 5.89 -44.65
C VAL A 292 -13.69 6.64 -45.46
N ALA A 293 -13.25 6.06 -46.58
CA ALA A 293 -12.24 6.68 -47.44
C ALA A 293 -12.67 8.06 -47.96
N LYS A 294 -13.93 8.19 -48.40
CA LYS A 294 -14.49 9.47 -48.86
C LYS A 294 -14.49 10.52 -47.75
N LYS A 295 -14.94 10.16 -46.54
CA LYS A 295 -14.97 11.08 -45.39
C LYS A 295 -13.57 11.51 -44.97
N LEU A 296 -12.63 10.57 -44.93
CA LEU A 296 -11.24 10.88 -44.58
C LEU A 296 -10.61 11.86 -45.59
N ILE A 297 -10.71 11.56 -46.90
CA ILE A 297 -10.03 12.36 -47.94
C ILE A 297 -10.72 13.71 -48.17
N ARG A 298 -12.06 13.75 -48.18
CA ARG A 298 -12.80 14.96 -48.57
C ARG A 298 -13.08 15.90 -47.40
N GLU A 299 -13.20 15.39 -46.18
CA GLU A 299 -13.67 16.17 -45.03
C GLU A 299 -12.61 16.27 -43.95
N PHE A 300 -11.92 15.17 -43.60
CA PHE A 300 -10.94 15.19 -42.52
C PHE A 300 -9.60 15.82 -42.95
N VAL A 301 -8.96 15.27 -43.99
CA VAL A 301 -7.62 15.68 -44.43
C VAL A 301 -7.53 17.17 -44.80
N PRO A 302 -8.50 17.78 -45.51
CA PRO A 302 -8.42 19.20 -45.84
C PRO A 302 -8.53 20.12 -44.61
N ARG A 303 -9.13 19.65 -43.51
CA ARG A 303 -9.33 20.45 -42.29
C ARG A 303 -8.21 20.28 -41.27
N PHE A 304 -7.73 19.05 -41.09
CA PHE A 304 -6.83 18.69 -39.98
C PHE A 304 -5.45 18.20 -40.45
N GLY A 305 -5.26 18.03 -41.76
CA GLY A 305 -4.04 17.47 -42.33
C GLY A 305 -4.05 15.94 -42.41
N LEU A 306 -2.94 15.39 -42.91
CA LEU A 306 -2.76 13.95 -43.05
C LEU A 306 -2.27 13.33 -41.74
N PRO A 307 -2.98 12.35 -41.17
CA PRO A 307 -2.51 11.63 -39.99
C PRO A 307 -1.33 10.71 -40.34
N VAL A 308 -0.42 10.51 -39.39
CA VAL A 308 0.68 9.53 -39.54
C VAL A 308 0.16 8.12 -39.28
N SER A 309 -0.71 7.95 -38.29
CA SER A 309 -1.32 6.65 -37.99
C SER A 309 -2.81 6.72 -37.72
N ILE A 310 -3.51 5.64 -38.08
CA ILE A 310 -4.93 5.40 -37.84
C ILE A 310 -5.10 4.11 -37.06
N ASN A 311 -5.75 4.20 -35.90
CA ASN A 311 -6.13 3.07 -35.08
C ASN A 311 -7.61 2.74 -35.32
N SER A 312 -7.94 1.46 -35.55
CA SER A 312 -9.33 1.01 -35.76
C SER A 312 -9.55 -0.41 -35.25
N ASP A 313 -10.80 -0.86 -35.19
CA ASP A 313 -11.10 -2.27 -34.96
C ASP A 313 -10.86 -3.11 -36.23
N GLN A 314 -10.91 -4.44 -36.09
CA GLN A 314 -10.64 -5.36 -37.21
C GLN A 314 -11.86 -5.58 -38.12
N ARG A 315 -12.89 -4.71 -38.08
CA ARG A 315 -14.08 -4.88 -38.94
C ARG A 315 -13.74 -4.66 -40.40
N THR A 316 -14.50 -5.34 -41.26
CA THR A 316 -14.34 -5.34 -42.73
C THR A 316 -14.35 -3.94 -43.34
N HIS A 317 -15.07 -2.98 -42.74
CA HIS A 317 -15.12 -1.60 -43.22
C HIS A 317 -13.80 -0.85 -43.05
N PHE A 318 -12.92 -1.26 -42.12
CA PHE A 318 -11.59 -0.67 -41.93
C PHE A 318 -10.45 -1.54 -42.49
N THR A 319 -10.63 -2.86 -42.53
CA THR A 319 -9.64 -3.81 -43.07
C THR A 319 -9.75 -4.03 -44.59
N GLY A 320 -10.82 -3.54 -45.23
CA GLY A 320 -11.07 -3.73 -46.67
C GLY A 320 -9.98 -3.16 -47.58
N GLN A 321 -9.81 -3.77 -48.76
CA GLN A 321 -8.75 -3.45 -49.74
C GLN A 321 -8.69 -1.96 -50.10
N ILE A 322 -9.83 -1.30 -50.17
CA ILE A 322 -9.92 0.13 -50.49
C ILE A 322 -9.23 0.97 -49.42
N MET A 323 -9.45 0.66 -48.15
CA MET A 323 -8.87 1.40 -47.02
C MET A 323 -7.36 1.15 -46.95
N GLN A 324 -6.93 -0.09 -47.18
CA GLN A 324 -5.50 -0.42 -47.30
C GLN A 324 -4.83 0.34 -48.46
N ASN A 325 -5.46 0.38 -49.64
CA ASN A 325 -4.93 1.09 -50.81
C ASN A 325 -4.82 2.59 -50.56
N VAL A 326 -5.83 3.20 -49.93
CA VAL A 326 -5.84 4.62 -49.57
C VAL A 326 -4.74 4.94 -48.56
N CYS A 327 -4.62 4.16 -47.48
CA CYS A 327 -3.56 4.38 -46.50
C CYS A 327 -2.16 4.15 -47.08
N LYS A 328 -1.99 3.17 -47.97
CA LYS A 328 -0.73 2.95 -48.68
C LYS A 328 -0.38 4.13 -49.59
N ALA A 329 -1.34 4.67 -50.33
CA ALA A 329 -1.14 5.83 -51.21
C ALA A 329 -0.79 7.10 -50.43
N LEU A 330 -1.44 7.31 -49.28
CA LEU A 330 -1.24 8.47 -48.41
C LEU A 330 -0.11 8.28 -47.38
N LYS A 331 0.59 7.13 -47.41
CA LYS A 331 1.64 6.74 -46.45
C LYS A 331 1.20 6.79 -44.98
N ILE A 332 -0.07 6.45 -44.73
CA ILE A 332 -0.66 6.38 -43.39
C ILE A 332 -0.46 4.97 -42.82
N GLN A 333 0.06 4.88 -41.60
CA GLN A 333 0.21 3.60 -40.88
C GLN A 333 -1.13 3.19 -40.28
N GLN A 334 -1.59 1.97 -40.58
CA GLN A 334 -2.79 1.41 -39.95
C GLN A 334 -2.41 0.49 -38.81
N HIS A 335 -3.04 0.68 -37.65
CA HIS A 335 -2.98 -0.24 -36.54
C HIS A 335 -4.38 -0.74 -36.21
N PHE A 336 -4.47 -2.03 -35.87
CA PHE A 336 -5.71 -2.68 -35.50
C PHE A 336 -5.67 -3.11 -34.04
N HIS A 337 -6.77 -2.89 -33.32
CA HIS A 337 -6.91 -3.39 -31.95
C HIS A 337 -6.93 -4.92 -31.92
N CYS A 338 -6.46 -5.53 -30.83
CA CYS A 338 -6.59 -6.97 -30.62
C CYS A 338 -8.07 -7.36 -30.45
N ALA A 339 -8.49 -8.43 -31.14
CA ALA A 339 -9.83 -8.98 -30.95
C ALA A 339 -10.04 -9.40 -29.49
N HIS A 340 -11.20 -9.07 -28.93
CA HIS A 340 -11.63 -9.44 -27.57
C HIS A 340 -10.77 -8.93 -26.40
N HIS A 341 -9.96 -7.88 -26.57
CA HIS A 341 -9.19 -7.23 -25.49
C HIS A 341 -9.54 -5.73 -25.34
N PRO A 342 -10.69 -5.38 -24.70
CA PRO A 342 -11.19 -4.00 -24.62
C PRO A 342 -10.27 -3.02 -23.87
N GLN A 343 -9.30 -3.54 -23.10
CA GLN A 343 -8.35 -2.71 -22.36
C GLN A 343 -7.43 -1.86 -23.25
N SER A 344 -7.16 -2.28 -24.50
CA SER A 344 -6.29 -1.54 -25.42
C SER A 344 -6.96 -0.27 -25.98
N ALA A 345 -8.29 -0.21 -26.02
CA ALA A 345 -9.08 0.89 -26.60
C ALA A 345 -9.93 1.66 -25.57
N GLY A 346 -9.86 1.30 -24.28
CA GLY A 346 -10.85 1.68 -23.26
C GLY A 346 -10.98 3.18 -22.94
N ALA A 347 -10.01 4.03 -23.27
CA ALA A 347 -10.17 5.49 -23.13
C ALA A 347 -11.03 6.10 -24.23
N VAL A 348 -10.93 5.56 -25.46
CA VAL A 348 -11.69 6.03 -26.62
C VAL A 348 -13.07 5.37 -26.67
N GLU A 349 -13.19 4.09 -26.29
CA GLU A 349 -14.49 3.42 -26.13
C GLU A 349 -15.40 4.15 -25.13
N ARG A 350 -14.84 4.62 -24.01
CA ARG A 350 -15.60 5.43 -23.04
C ARG A 350 -16.11 6.74 -23.65
N LYS A 351 -15.27 7.45 -24.41
CA LYS A 351 -15.67 8.68 -25.10
C LYS A 351 -16.70 8.45 -26.19
N ASN A 352 -16.58 7.36 -26.95
CA ASN A 352 -17.57 6.95 -27.95
C ASN A 352 -18.91 6.60 -27.27
N GLY A 353 -18.88 5.92 -26.12
CA GLY A 353 -20.06 5.66 -25.31
C GLY A 353 -20.73 6.93 -24.78
N GLU A 354 -19.95 7.89 -24.28
CA GLU A 354 -20.47 9.20 -23.86
C GLU A 354 -21.11 9.98 -25.01
N LEU A 355 -20.48 9.98 -26.19
CA LEU A 355 -21.02 10.61 -27.38
C LEU A 355 -22.35 9.96 -27.79
N LYS A 356 -22.40 8.62 -27.85
CA LYS A 356 -23.61 7.85 -28.16
C LYS A 356 -24.75 8.20 -27.20
N ASN A 357 -24.47 8.27 -25.91
CA ASN A 357 -25.44 8.62 -24.89
C ASN A 357 -25.95 10.05 -25.04
N LYS A 358 -25.07 11.03 -25.30
CA LYS A 358 -25.47 12.44 -25.49
C LYS A 358 -26.34 12.61 -26.74
N ILE A 359 -25.92 12.05 -27.87
CA ILE A 359 -26.70 12.14 -29.12
C ILE A 359 -28.05 11.44 -28.95
N SER A 360 -28.08 10.25 -28.32
CA SER A 360 -29.33 9.52 -28.11
C SER A 360 -30.33 10.30 -27.24
N LYS A 361 -29.85 11.00 -26.20
CA LYS A 361 -30.70 11.87 -25.36
C LYS A 361 -31.28 13.04 -26.15
N VAL A 362 -30.44 13.73 -26.93
CA VAL A 362 -30.90 14.86 -27.76
C VAL A 362 -31.91 14.41 -28.81
N CYS A 363 -31.69 13.27 -29.48
CA CYS A 363 -32.64 12.70 -30.43
C CYS A 363 -33.98 12.33 -29.77
N ALA A 364 -33.95 11.78 -28.55
CA ALA A 364 -35.17 11.47 -27.79
C ALA A 364 -35.96 12.71 -27.36
N GLU A 365 -35.28 13.78 -26.94
CA GLU A 365 -35.92 15.04 -26.53
C GLU A 365 -36.51 15.82 -27.72
N THR A 366 -35.83 15.84 -28.87
CA THR A 366 -36.23 16.65 -30.03
C THR A 366 -37.27 15.98 -30.94
N LYS A 367 -37.67 14.73 -30.67
CA LYS A 367 -38.59 13.93 -31.50
C LYS A 367 -38.23 13.89 -32.99
N VAL A 368 -36.95 14.04 -33.34
CA VAL A 368 -36.49 13.84 -34.71
C VAL A 368 -36.37 12.33 -34.92
N ALA A 369 -37.47 11.73 -35.36
CA ALA A 369 -37.55 10.34 -35.83
C ALA A 369 -37.34 10.28 -37.35
#